data_AF-A0A9W6XV78-F1
#
_entry.id   AF-A0A9W6XV78-F1
#
_cell.length_a   1.000
_cell.length_b   1.000
_cell.length_c   1.000
_cell.angle_alpha   90.00
_cell.angle_beta   90.00
_cell.angle_gamma   90.00
#
_symmetry.space_group_name_H-M   'P 1'
#
loop_
_entity.id
_entity.type
_entity.pdbx_description
1 polymer ?
#
loop_
_entity_poly.entity_id
_entity_poly.type
_entity_poly.pdbx_seq_one_letter_code
_entity_poly.pdbx_strand_id
1 'polypeptide(L)'
;MNSSRSTHALVGPSPAAIPRPMLPLISSRSVISSILGDLTPGLVLTLSPMVFRIAWITIISTHALCATFLVAASIVYWYLTSSAMGYYVQTWAPATRNNHYEIYALGFALVCALHLIRILQLVYRSFRAKQLVFQPKSRPRPRTSNLVLPPQHFIPRNIDKPQHQSCGISKIWRALFSKQGLFGVESYYFLEIFVVREMAEVISQTYEAYWSSHLLPRVWFNSVLIVLLVTNCWSTPAVHQFLAFKPALERVVVLCVDATISITMSVVIPSLIVAPYMAGFDVAHHLFDTPELVYDPVFSTVFSLENQFVFASGLMDFGAKLVPHLATLLTLSTVAELLGRRPDPKAVGDLPSPDTIPITYRSEQEVIVRESISWVQVAVKLTFLAWVGHWGSRFVPSQCFPYSFACFGWLSRVHSTMVFAPDSVFNSCN
;
A
#
# COMPACT_ATOMS: atom_id res chain seq x y z
N MET A 1 90.98 -37.41 30.61
CA MET A 1 91.81 -37.70 29.42
C MET A 1 90.89 -37.97 28.25
N ASN A 2 91.15 -37.30 27.12
CA ASN A 2 90.50 -37.32 25.81
C ASN A 2 89.08 -36.71 25.74
N SER A 3 88.89 -35.49 25.19
CA SER A 3 89.05 -35.06 23.78
C SER A 3 87.90 -35.63 22.92
N SER A 4 87.02 -34.87 22.26
CA SER A 4 87.27 -33.71 21.39
C SER A 4 85.95 -33.07 20.89
N ARG A 5 86.01 -31.75 20.64
CA ARG A 5 85.36 -30.90 19.58
C ARG A 5 83.91 -31.19 19.18
N SER A 6 82.99 -30.24 19.02
CA SER A 6 82.98 -28.92 18.35
C SER A 6 81.51 -28.42 18.54
N THR A 7 81.10 -27.16 18.63
CA THR A 7 81.33 -25.94 17.83
C THR A 7 80.68 -24.78 18.61
N HIS A 8 81.40 -23.68 18.81
CA HIS A 8 80.81 -22.39 19.21
C HIS A 8 80.36 -21.62 17.96
N ALA A 9 79.12 -21.12 17.94
CA ALA A 9 78.71 -20.06 17.04
C ALA A 9 77.80 -19.05 17.79
N LEU A 10 78.42 -17.90 18.06
CA LEU A 10 77.88 -16.53 18.10
C LEU A 10 76.42 -16.32 18.57
N VAL A 11 76.34 -15.75 19.77
CA VAL A 11 75.17 -15.08 20.35
C VAL A 11 74.92 -13.77 19.61
N GLY A 12 73.74 -13.65 18.99
CA GLY A 12 73.17 -12.41 18.46
C GLY A 12 71.94 -11.97 19.25
N PRO A 13 71.70 -10.65 19.43
CA PRO A 13 70.68 -10.13 20.33
C PRO A 13 69.25 -10.26 19.79
N SER A 14 68.31 -10.45 20.72
CA SER A 14 66.87 -10.55 20.53
C SER A 14 66.29 -9.35 19.73
N PRO A 15 65.54 -9.56 18.65
CA PRO A 15 64.86 -8.48 17.95
C PRO A 15 63.56 -8.09 18.66
N ALA A 16 63.47 -6.79 18.91
CA ALA A 16 62.34 -6.07 19.48
C ALA A 16 61.01 -6.40 18.78
N ALA A 17 59.96 -6.50 19.61
CA ALA A 17 58.58 -6.63 19.19
C ALA A 17 58.17 -5.44 18.31
N ILE A 18 57.89 -5.72 17.04
CA ILE A 18 57.26 -4.79 16.11
C ILE A 18 55.77 -4.71 16.48
N PRO A 19 55.22 -3.52 16.80
CA PRO A 19 53.78 -3.37 17.00
C PRO A 19 53.08 -3.57 15.65
N ARG A 20 52.24 -4.61 15.55
CA ARG A 20 51.32 -4.79 14.44
C ARG A 20 50.35 -3.60 14.40
N PRO A 21 50.17 -2.92 13.26
CA PRO A 21 49.09 -1.94 13.13
C PRO A 21 47.76 -2.69 13.28
N MET A 22 47.01 -2.37 14.34
CA MET A 22 45.60 -2.69 14.44
C MET A 22 44.89 -1.96 13.30
N LEU A 23 44.64 -2.65 12.19
CA LEU A 23 43.58 -2.27 11.27
C LEU A 23 42.28 -2.28 12.09
N PRO A 24 41.55 -1.17 12.18
CA PRO A 24 40.23 -1.21 12.77
C PRO A 24 39.39 -2.17 11.92
N LEU A 25 38.84 -3.20 12.55
CA LEU A 25 37.68 -3.94 12.05
C LEU A 25 36.51 -2.95 12.01
N ILE A 26 36.55 -2.05 11.03
CA ILE A 26 35.42 -1.24 10.63
C ILE A 26 34.40 -2.26 10.15
N SER A 27 33.35 -2.45 10.95
CA SER A 27 32.17 -3.23 10.62
C SER A 27 31.78 -2.92 9.18
N SER A 28 32.09 -3.83 8.26
CA SER A 28 31.79 -3.68 6.84
C SER A 28 30.29 -3.44 6.62
N ARG A 29 29.44 -3.86 7.56
CA ARG A 29 28.01 -3.57 7.56
C ARG A 29 27.66 -2.08 7.71
N SER A 30 28.40 -1.27 8.47
CA SER A 30 28.03 0.15 8.66
C SER A 30 28.43 1.00 7.46
N VAL A 31 29.59 0.74 6.86
CA VAL A 31 30.07 1.43 5.65
C VAL A 31 29.32 0.96 4.40
N ILE A 32 28.99 -0.34 4.31
CA ILE A 32 28.09 -0.81 3.25
C ILE A 32 26.69 -0.23 3.44
N SER A 33 26.17 -0.07 4.66
CA SER A 33 24.86 0.56 4.89
C SER A 33 24.83 2.07 4.57
N SER A 34 25.94 2.79 4.77
CA SER A 34 26.03 4.20 4.43
C SER A 34 26.23 4.43 2.93
N ILE A 35 26.91 3.50 2.25
CA ILE A 35 27.09 3.52 0.79
C ILE A 35 25.82 3.02 0.07
N LEU A 36 25.14 1.96 0.58
CA LEU A 36 23.84 1.52 0.05
C LEU A 36 22.72 2.52 0.34
N GLY A 37 22.79 3.23 1.48
CA GLY A 37 21.79 4.23 1.86
C GLY A 37 21.78 5.49 1.00
N ASP A 38 22.86 5.75 0.25
CA ASP A 38 22.99 6.93 -0.62
C ASP A 38 22.79 6.60 -2.13
N LEU A 39 22.46 5.34 -2.49
CA LEU A 39 22.46 4.84 -3.87
C LEU A 39 21.10 4.41 -4.44
N THR A 40 19.96 4.79 -3.86
CA THR A 40 18.66 4.63 -4.54
C THR A 40 18.26 5.93 -5.26
N PRO A 41 18.66 6.17 -6.53
CA PRO A 41 17.97 7.15 -7.35
C PRO A 41 16.53 6.68 -7.48
N GLY A 42 15.60 7.43 -6.86
CA GLY A 42 14.23 7.01 -6.62
C GLY A 42 13.51 6.56 -7.89
N LEU A 43 12.75 5.46 -7.76
CA LEU A 43 11.86 4.91 -8.78
C LEU A 43 10.64 5.83 -8.99
N VAL A 44 10.89 7.04 -9.50
CA VAL A 44 9.87 8.06 -9.74
C VAL A 44 9.42 7.96 -11.20
N LEU A 45 8.13 7.69 -11.41
CA LEU A 45 7.50 7.71 -12.73
C LEU A 45 7.27 9.16 -13.17
N THR A 46 8.02 9.61 -14.17
CA THR A 46 7.87 10.96 -14.71
C THR A 46 6.72 11.01 -15.72
N LEU A 47 5.71 11.84 -15.42
CA LEU A 47 4.51 12.00 -16.23
C LEU A 47 4.56 13.30 -17.04
N SER A 48 3.89 13.31 -18.19
CA SER A 48 3.64 14.56 -18.94
C SER A 48 2.80 15.52 -18.08
N PRO A 49 2.85 16.85 -18.32
CA PRO A 49 2.13 17.82 -17.50
C PRO A 49 0.62 17.56 -17.44
N MET A 50 0.00 17.10 -18.53
CA MET A 50 -1.43 16.79 -18.56
C MET A 50 -1.75 15.54 -17.75
N VAL A 51 -1.01 14.45 -17.95
CA VAL A 51 -1.23 13.20 -17.22
C VAL A 51 -0.96 13.38 -15.73
N PHE A 52 0.03 14.20 -15.37
CA PHE A 52 0.28 14.58 -13.98
C PHE A 52 -0.90 15.33 -13.34
N ARG A 53 -1.53 16.27 -14.07
CA ARG A 53 -2.73 16.98 -13.59
C ARG A 53 -3.90 16.03 -13.37
N ILE A 54 -4.13 15.13 -14.33
CA ILE A 54 -5.18 14.11 -14.22
C ILE A 54 -4.92 13.24 -12.98
N ALA A 55 -3.71 12.70 -12.83
CA ALA A 55 -3.36 11.88 -11.67
C ALA A 55 -3.54 12.62 -10.33
N TRP A 56 -3.21 13.92 -10.28
CA TRP A 56 -3.41 14.74 -9.08
C TRP A 56 -4.88 14.90 -8.74
N ILE A 57 -5.72 15.21 -9.73
CA ILE A 57 -7.17 15.31 -9.55
C ILE A 57 -7.72 13.97 -9.11
N THR A 58 -7.36 12.88 -9.80
CA THR A 58 -7.81 11.52 -9.47
C THR A 58 -7.49 11.17 -8.03
N ILE A 59 -6.23 11.30 -7.58
CA ILE A 59 -5.85 10.94 -6.20
C ILE A 59 -6.64 11.73 -5.16
N ILE A 60 -6.83 13.04 -5.37
CA ILE A 60 -7.62 13.86 -4.43
C ILE A 60 -9.10 13.48 -4.46
N SER A 61 -9.70 13.31 -5.64
CA SER A 61 -11.08 12.86 -5.78
C SER A 61 -11.29 11.50 -5.13
N THR A 62 -10.33 10.58 -5.27
CA THR A 62 -10.40 9.26 -4.64
C THR A 62 -10.31 9.35 -3.12
N HIS A 63 -9.41 10.17 -2.55
CA HIS A 63 -9.39 10.40 -1.11
C HIS A 63 -10.70 11.04 -0.62
N ALA A 64 -11.27 11.99 -1.37
CA ALA A 64 -12.52 12.66 -1.03
C ALA A 64 -13.69 11.68 -1.04
N LEU A 65 -13.80 10.83 -2.07
CA LEU A 65 -14.80 9.77 -2.15
C LEU A 65 -14.75 8.85 -0.93
N CYS A 66 -13.55 8.37 -0.57
CA CYS A 66 -13.37 7.53 0.62
C CYS A 66 -13.75 8.29 1.90
N ALA A 67 -13.32 9.55 2.07
CA ALA A 67 -13.65 10.35 3.23
C ALA A 67 -15.17 10.59 3.36
N THR A 68 -15.86 10.85 2.26
CA THR A 68 -17.32 11.01 2.21
C THR A 68 -18.04 9.73 2.66
N PHE A 69 -17.62 8.57 2.17
CA PHE A 69 -18.19 7.29 2.63
C PHE A 69 -17.91 7.06 4.12
N LEU A 70 -16.67 7.27 4.57
CA LEU A 70 -16.26 7.02 5.95
C LEU A 70 -16.96 7.96 6.94
N VAL A 71 -17.17 9.24 6.60
CA VAL A 71 -17.94 10.15 7.45
C VAL A 71 -19.42 9.77 7.47
N ALA A 72 -20.00 9.37 6.34
CA ALA A 72 -21.38 8.89 6.29
C ALA A 72 -21.55 7.62 7.14
N ALA A 73 -20.65 6.64 6.98
CA ALA A 73 -20.62 5.43 7.80
C ALA A 73 -20.49 5.79 9.29
N SER A 74 -19.56 6.67 9.66
CA SER A 74 -19.40 7.12 11.05
C SER A 74 -20.67 7.74 11.62
N ILE A 75 -21.35 8.62 10.86
CA ILE A 75 -22.62 9.23 11.27
C ILE A 75 -23.69 8.15 11.44
N VAL A 76 -23.81 7.21 10.51
CA VAL A 76 -24.79 6.13 10.59
C VAL A 76 -24.53 5.21 11.79
N TYR A 77 -23.29 4.76 12.02
CA TYR A 77 -22.97 3.96 13.22
C TYR A 77 -23.30 4.71 14.51
N TRP A 78 -23.02 6.02 14.56
CA TRP A 78 -23.39 6.84 15.70
C TRP A 78 -24.92 6.94 15.85
N TYR A 79 -25.65 7.11 14.76
CA TYR A 79 -27.12 7.13 14.79
C TYR A 79 -27.72 5.80 15.26
N LEU A 80 -27.11 4.68 14.87
CA LEU A 80 -27.52 3.33 15.30
C LEU A 80 -27.29 3.06 16.79
N THR A 81 -26.57 3.91 17.53
CA THR A 81 -26.48 3.80 19.00
C THR A 81 -27.74 4.33 19.69
N SER A 82 -28.55 5.15 19.00
CA SER A 82 -29.76 5.73 19.56
C SER A 82 -30.78 4.66 19.96
N SER A 83 -31.53 4.94 21.04
CA SER A 83 -32.58 4.03 21.52
C SER A 83 -33.68 3.80 20.47
N ALA A 84 -33.94 4.81 19.62
CA ALA A 84 -34.89 4.72 18.52
C ALA A 84 -34.52 3.65 17.48
N MET A 85 -33.23 3.37 17.28
CA MET A 85 -32.74 2.36 16.34
C MET A 85 -32.67 0.95 16.94
N GLY A 86 -32.99 0.78 18.22
CA GLY A 86 -32.83 -0.49 18.93
C GLY A 86 -33.57 -1.67 18.29
N TYR A 87 -34.77 -1.44 17.76
CA TYR A 87 -35.56 -2.45 17.04
C TYR A 87 -34.81 -2.98 15.82
N TYR A 88 -34.31 -2.06 14.97
CA TYR A 88 -33.62 -2.40 13.74
C TYR A 88 -32.27 -3.08 14.01
N VAL A 89 -31.47 -2.52 14.93
CA VAL A 89 -30.17 -3.10 15.30
C VAL A 89 -30.32 -4.50 15.88
N GLN A 90 -31.36 -4.78 16.66
CA GLN A 90 -31.61 -6.12 17.18
C GLN A 90 -31.95 -7.14 16.07
N THR A 91 -32.52 -6.66 14.96
CA THR A 91 -32.91 -7.51 13.84
C THR A 91 -31.69 -8.00 13.05
N TRP A 92 -30.71 -7.14 12.78
CA TRP A 92 -29.51 -7.54 12.03
C TRP A 92 -28.29 -7.84 12.91
N ALA A 93 -28.12 -7.25 14.08
CA ALA A 93 -26.97 -7.51 14.96
C ALA A 93 -27.40 -8.09 16.32
N PRO A 94 -28.07 -9.26 16.37
CA PRO A 94 -28.64 -9.80 17.60
C PRO A 94 -27.57 -10.14 18.65
N ALA A 95 -26.36 -10.52 18.23
CA ALA A 95 -25.28 -10.94 19.14
C ALA A 95 -24.58 -9.75 19.82
N THR A 96 -24.28 -8.68 19.08
CA THR A 96 -23.57 -7.51 19.63
C THR A 96 -24.51 -6.42 20.11
N ARG A 97 -25.76 -6.42 19.62
CA ARG A 97 -26.68 -5.29 19.75
C ARG A 97 -25.96 -4.01 19.27
N ASN A 98 -26.13 -2.89 19.97
CA ASN A 98 -25.46 -1.62 19.72
C ASN A 98 -24.20 -1.39 20.58
N ASN A 99 -23.74 -2.38 21.35
CA ASN A 99 -22.72 -2.21 22.41
C ASN A 99 -21.34 -1.73 21.91
N HIS A 100 -21.03 -1.91 20.62
CA HIS A 100 -19.74 -1.56 20.04
C HIS A 100 -19.84 -0.53 18.91
N TYR A 101 -21.03 -0.02 18.61
CA TYR A 101 -21.25 0.85 17.46
C TYR A 101 -20.59 2.22 17.63
N GLU A 102 -20.44 2.70 18.87
CA GLU A 102 -19.62 3.89 19.17
C GLU A 102 -18.16 3.70 18.76
N ILE A 103 -17.59 2.53 19.04
CA ILE A 103 -16.20 2.19 18.67
C ILE A 103 -16.09 2.13 17.14
N TYR A 104 -17.08 1.56 16.47
CA TYR A 104 -17.09 1.47 14.99
C TYR A 104 -17.19 2.86 14.35
N ALA A 105 -18.06 3.72 14.88
CA ALA A 105 -18.19 5.11 14.46
C ALA A 105 -16.87 5.87 14.62
N LEU A 106 -16.22 5.74 15.78
CA LEU A 106 -14.92 6.35 16.04
C LEU A 106 -13.83 5.83 15.10
N GLY A 107 -13.78 4.53 14.84
CA GLY A 107 -12.78 3.96 13.93
C GLY A 107 -12.92 4.48 12.51
N PHE A 108 -14.13 4.55 11.96
CA PHE A 108 -14.36 5.17 10.65
C PHE A 108 -14.07 6.68 10.65
N ALA A 109 -14.44 7.41 11.71
CA ALA A 109 -14.11 8.83 11.86
C ALA A 109 -12.59 9.09 11.85
N LEU A 110 -11.81 8.24 12.53
CA LEU A 110 -10.36 8.33 12.55
C LEU A 110 -9.77 8.14 11.14
N VAL A 111 -10.18 7.09 10.42
CA VAL A 111 -9.70 6.86 9.05
C VAL A 111 -10.13 7.99 8.11
N CYS A 112 -11.36 8.51 8.26
CA CYS A 112 -11.81 9.70 7.54
C CYS A 112 -10.87 10.90 7.77
N ALA A 113 -10.53 11.18 9.03
CA ALA A 113 -9.59 12.25 9.37
C ALA A 113 -8.23 12.06 8.69
N LEU A 114 -7.73 10.82 8.58
CA LEU A 114 -6.49 10.54 7.86
C LEU A 114 -6.58 10.92 6.37
N HIS A 115 -7.68 10.56 5.69
CA HIS A 115 -7.93 10.97 4.30
C HIS A 115 -7.98 12.49 4.14
N LEU A 116 -8.71 13.18 5.04
CA LEU A 116 -8.82 14.65 5.00
C LEU A 116 -7.47 15.34 5.24
N ILE A 117 -6.67 14.85 6.19
CA ILE A 117 -5.33 15.37 6.43
C ILE A 117 -4.45 15.19 5.19
N ARG A 118 -4.54 14.07 4.47
CA ARG A 118 -3.80 13.85 3.21
C ARG A 118 -4.22 14.83 2.12
N ILE A 119 -5.53 15.05 1.93
CA ILE A 119 -6.04 16.05 0.98
C ILE A 119 -5.49 17.43 1.33
N LEU A 120 -5.62 17.86 2.59
CA LEU A 120 -5.14 19.15 3.05
C LEU A 120 -3.63 19.33 2.82
N GLN A 121 -2.83 18.28 3.07
CA GLN A 121 -1.39 18.31 2.79
C GLN A 121 -1.09 18.49 1.31
N LEU A 122 -1.77 17.76 0.42
CA LEU A 122 -1.58 17.85 -1.03
C LEU A 122 -1.99 19.22 -1.58
N VAL A 123 -3.14 19.73 -1.14
CA VAL A 123 -3.65 21.05 -1.52
C VAL A 123 -2.74 22.16 -1.01
N TYR A 124 -2.37 22.13 0.28
CA TYR A 124 -1.47 23.13 0.87
C TYR A 124 -0.12 23.18 0.15
N ARG A 125 0.49 22.03 -0.15
CA ARG A 125 1.74 21.94 -0.90
C ARG A 125 1.60 22.54 -2.30
N SER A 126 0.51 22.21 -2.99
CA SER A 126 0.26 22.69 -4.35
C SER A 126 0.04 24.20 -4.38
N PHE A 127 -0.70 24.73 -3.41
CA PHE A 127 -0.92 26.17 -3.26
C PHE A 127 0.38 26.92 -2.95
N ARG A 128 1.18 26.43 -1.99
CA ARG A 128 2.48 27.03 -1.63
C ARG A 128 3.47 27.02 -2.78
N ALA A 129 3.43 25.98 -3.62
CA ALA A 129 4.30 25.86 -4.78
C ALA A 129 3.78 26.61 -6.02
N LYS A 130 2.55 27.15 -5.98
CA LYS A 130 1.81 27.71 -7.13
C LYS A 130 1.74 26.77 -8.33
N GLN A 131 1.85 25.46 -8.08
CA GLN A 131 1.84 24.41 -9.08
C GLN A 131 1.40 23.11 -8.40
N LEU A 132 0.79 22.18 -9.15
CA LEU A 132 0.41 20.88 -8.59
C LEU A 132 1.66 20.09 -8.22
N VAL A 133 1.74 19.61 -6.97
CA VAL A 133 2.90 18.90 -6.42
C VAL A 133 2.45 17.81 -5.47
N PHE A 134 2.98 16.59 -5.64
CA PHE A 134 2.87 15.52 -4.64
C PHE A 134 4.03 15.56 -3.63
N GLN A 135 5.27 15.68 -4.13
CA GLN A 135 6.49 15.61 -3.33
C GLN A 135 7.04 16.99 -2.93
N PRO A 136 7.46 17.22 -1.67
CA PRO A 136 8.24 18.40 -1.32
C PRO A 136 9.50 18.46 -2.20
N LYS A 137 9.88 19.64 -2.71
CA LYS A 137 11.19 19.82 -3.33
C LYS A 137 12.24 19.39 -2.30
N SER A 138 12.95 18.29 -2.56
CA SER A 138 14.08 17.87 -1.73
C SER A 138 15.03 19.07 -1.65
N ARG A 139 15.23 19.62 -0.45
CA ARG A 139 16.28 20.63 -0.26
C ARG A 139 17.59 19.95 -0.66
N PRO A 140 18.40 20.53 -1.56
CA PRO A 140 19.71 19.98 -1.83
C PRO A 140 20.45 19.88 -0.50
N ARG A 141 20.90 18.66 -0.16
CA ARG A 141 21.82 18.43 0.96
C ARG A 141 22.98 19.40 0.72
N PRO A 142 23.39 20.25 1.68
CA PRO A 142 24.66 20.94 1.54
C PRO A 142 25.71 19.84 1.40
N ARG A 143 26.31 19.75 0.21
CA ARG A 143 27.53 18.99 0.01
C ARG A 143 28.47 19.50 1.08
N THR A 144 28.81 18.67 2.06
CA THR A 144 30.01 18.85 2.85
C THR A 144 31.18 18.63 1.90
N SER A 145 31.44 19.61 1.04
CA SER A 145 32.75 19.81 0.48
C SER A 145 33.67 20.00 1.66
N ASN A 146 34.66 19.12 1.80
CA ASN A 146 35.79 19.30 2.68
C ASN A 146 36.49 20.62 2.31
N LEU A 147 35.99 21.73 2.84
CA LEU A 147 36.65 23.02 2.79
C LEU A 147 37.38 23.16 4.12
N VAL A 148 38.70 23.05 4.02
CA VAL A 148 39.66 23.47 5.03
C VAL A 148 39.26 24.88 5.50
N LEU A 149 38.82 24.99 6.76
CA LEU A 149 38.57 26.26 7.43
C LEU A 149 39.92 26.95 7.72
N PRO A 150 40.10 28.24 7.40
CA PRO A 150 40.95 29.10 8.20
C PRO A 150 40.17 29.59 9.44
N PRO A 151 40.85 29.80 10.58
CA PRO A 151 40.20 30.22 11.81
C PRO A 151 39.90 31.72 11.73
N GLN A 152 38.68 32.16 12.07
CA GLN A 152 38.46 33.32 12.93
C GLN A 152 36.98 33.75 13.09
N HIS A 153 36.71 34.21 14.31
CA HIS A 153 35.57 35.00 14.79
C HIS A 153 34.23 34.29 15.05
N PHE A 154 34.14 33.72 16.26
CA PHE A 154 32.89 33.50 16.98
C PHE A 154 32.23 34.85 17.32
N ILE A 155 31.14 35.18 16.63
CA ILE A 155 30.14 36.13 17.13
C ILE A 155 28.93 35.27 17.55
N PRO A 156 28.57 35.20 18.85
CA PRO A 156 27.37 34.50 19.26
C PRO A 156 26.16 35.35 18.92
N ARG A 157 25.57 35.13 17.74
CA ARG A 157 24.26 35.72 17.42
C ARG A 157 23.18 34.85 18.05
N ASN A 158 22.70 35.31 19.20
CA ASN A 158 21.50 34.82 19.85
C ASN A 158 20.32 35.02 18.88
N ILE A 159 19.89 33.93 18.24
CA ILE A 159 18.65 33.88 17.46
C ILE A 159 17.75 32.93 18.21
N ASP A 160 16.85 33.52 19.00
CA ASP A 160 15.67 32.88 19.53
C ASP A 160 14.95 32.15 18.40
N LYS A 161 15.06 30.82 18.37
CA LYS A 161 14.16 29.98 17.61
C LYS A 161 12.90 29.83 18.45
N PRO A 162 11.70 30.18 17.97
CA PRO A 162 10.49 29.75 18.62
C PRO A 162 10.45 28.22 18.55
N GLN A 163 10.73 27.60 19.69
CA GLN A 163 10.60 26.17 19.91
C GLN A 163 9.12 25.83 19.85
N HIS A 164 8.61 25.63 18.63
CA HIS A 164 7.25 25.20 18.39
C HIS A 164 7.12 23.78 18.99
N GLN A 165 6.67 23.72 20.25
CA GLN A 165 6.35 22.49 20.97
C GLN A 165 5.34 21.71 20.12
N SER A 166 5.87 20.76 19.36
CA SER A 166 5.07 19.98 18.46
C SER A 166 4.30 18.96 19.31
N CYS A 167 2.97 19.11 19.37
CA CYS A 167 2.03 18.19 20.01
C CYS A 167 2.42 16.72 19.75
N GLY A 168 2.25 15.85 20.76
CA GLY A 168 2.61 14.42 20.68
C GLY A 168 2.03 13.73 19.43
N ILE A 169 0.84 14.14 19.00
CA ILE A 169 0.20 13.67 17.77
C ILE A 169 1.04 13.98 16.53
N SER A 170 1.69 15.15 16.45
CA SER A 170 2.55 15.48 15.31
C SER A 170 3.86 14.68 15.31
N LYS A 171 4.30 14.17 16.46
CA LYS A 171 5.47 13.29 16.55
C LYS A 171 5.11 11.89 16.04
N ILE A 172 3.98 11.34 16.50
CA ILE A 172 3.43 10.06 16.02
C ILE A 172 3.14 10.13 14.53
N TRP A 173 2.49 11.21 14.06
CA TRP A 173 2.20 11.41 12.65
C TRP A 173 3.47 11.41 11.79
N ARG A 174 4.52 12.12 12.23
CA ARG A 174 5.80 12.12 11.51
C ARG A 174 6.50 10.76 11.57
N ALA A 175 6.42 10.06 12.70
CA ALA A 175 6.99 8.72 12.83
C ALA A 175 6.29 7.69 11.93
N LEU A 176 4.97 7.82 11.72
CA LEU A 176 4.20 6.88 10.89
C LEU A 176 4.23 7.26 9.41
N PHE A 177 4.03 8.53 9.07
CA PHE A 177 3.70 8.97 7.71
C PHE A 177 4.68 9.97 7.08
N SER A 178 5.85 10.21 7.70
CA SER A 178 6.93 10.91 6.98
C SER A 178 7.54 10.00 5.92
N LYS A 179 8.30 10.59 4.98
CA LYS A 179 9.03 9.83 3.94
C LYS A 179 9.87 8.68 4.51
N GLN A 180 10.47 8.89 5.68
CA GLN A 180 11.30 7.92 6.41
C GLN A 180 10.55 7.25 7.58
N GLY A 181 9.25 7.54 7.73
CA GLY A 181 8.41 6.96 8.78
C GLY A 181 8.09 5.50 8.49
N LEU A 182 7.43 4.81 9.43
CA LEU A 182 7.10 3.39 9.30
C LEU A 182 6.39 3.06 7.98
N PHE A 183 5.39 3.87 7.59
CA PHE A 183 4.64 3.76 6.33
C PHE A 183 5.19 4.66 5.21
N GLY A 184 6.38 5.23 5.39
CA GLY A 184 7.05 6.04 4.38
C GLY A 184 7.63 5.19 3.26
N VAL A 185 7.64 5.72 2.04
CA VAL A 185 8.20 5.00 0.87
C VAL A 185 9.72 4.80 0.97
N GLU A 186 10.42 5.60 1.78
CA GLU A 186 11.85 5.48 2.05
C GLU A 186 12.15 4.74 3.37
N SER A 187 11.18 4.00 3.93
CA SER A 187 11.35 3.17 5.14
C SER A 187 12.21 1.93 4.89
N TYR A 188 13.04 1.55 5.87
CA TYR A 188 13.81 0.31 5.81
C TYR A 188 12.91 -0.94 5.73
N TYR A 189 11.73 -0.89 6.34
CA TYR A 189 10.74 -1.97 6.37
C TYR A 189 9.63 -1.80 5.33
N PHE A 190 9.79 -0.88 4.38
CA PHE A 190 8.74 -0.55 3.40
C PHE A 190 8.18 -1.80 2.70
N LEU A 191 9.07 -2.70 2.29
CA LEU A 191 8.73 -3.94 1.64
C LEU A 191 7.89 -4.88 2.54
N GLU A 192 8.38 -5.14 3.75
CA GLU A 192 7.70 -6.05 4.68
C GLU A 192 6.30 -5.54 5.03
N ILE A 193 6.19 -4.24 5.27
CA ILE A 193 4.92 -3.58 5.57
C ILE A 193 3.98 -3.63 4.37
N PHE A 194 4.49 -3.47 3.15
CA PHE A 194 3.71 -3.57 1.93
C PHE A 194 3.14 -4.97 1.74
N VAL A 195 3.93 -6.01 1.96
CA VAL A 195 3.47 -7.42 1.90
C VAL A 195 2.43 -7.69 2.98
N VAL A 196 2.67 -7.26 4.22
CA VAL A 196 1.72 -7.44 5.33
C VAL A 196 0.40 -6.74 5.06
N ARG A 197 0.43 -5.51 4.53
CA ARG A 197 -0.76 -4.76 4.12
C ARG A 197 -1.55 -5.53 3.07
N GLU A 198 -0.88 -6.00 2.02
CA GLU A 198 -1.52 -6.77 0.95
C GLU A 198 -2.18 -8.05 1.48
N MET A 199 -1.53 -8.72 2.43
CA MET A 199 -2.07 -9.91 3.06
C MET A 199 -3.28 -9.63 3.93
N ALA A 200 -3.20 -8.60 4.78
CA ALA A 200 -4.32 -8.17 5.60
C ALA A 200 -5.52 -7.82 4.71
N GLU A 201 -5.28 -7.13 3.60
CA GLU A 201 -6.31 -6.77 2.63
C GLU A 201 -6.96 -7.98 1.96
N VAL A 202 -6.18 -8.92 1.42
CA VAL A 202 -6.73 -10.13 0.77
C VAL A 202 -7.50 -10.98 1.79
N ILE A 203 -7.01 -11.10 3.02
CA ILE A 203 -7.72 -11.83 4.10
C ILE A 203 -9.06 -11.15 4.41
N SER A 204 -9.07 -9.82 4.57
CA SER A 204 -10.29 -9.06 4.82
C SER A 204 -11.29 -9.19 3.68
N GLN A 205 -10.85 -9.03 2.42
CA GLN A 205 -11.73 -9.18 1.24
C GLN A 205 -12.25 -10.61 1.09
N THR A 206 -11.46 -11.62 1.48
CA THR A 206 -11.90 -13.02 1.50
C THR A 206 -12.96 -13.25 2.57
N TYR A 207 -12.76 -12.68 3.77
CA TYR A 207 -13.74 -12.73 4.84
C TYR A 207 -15.06 -12.08 4.40
N GLU A 208 -15.01 -10.90 3.78
CA GLU A 208 -16.18 -10.23 3.23
C GLU A 208 -16.84 -11.05 2.11
N ALA A 209 -16.08 -11.62 1.19
CA ALA A 209 -16.62 -12.48 0.13
C ALA A 209 -17.33 -13.71 0.70
N TYR A 210 -16.73 -14.36 1.70
CA TYR A 210 -17.35 -15.49 2.42
C TYR A 210 -18.69 -15.08 3.04
N TRP A 211 -18.72 -13.96 3.77
CA TRP A 211 -19.95 -13.48 4.38
C TRP A 211 -20.98 -13.02 3.36
N SER A 212 -20.55 -12.43 2.24
CA SER A 212 -21.45 -12.05 1.15
C SER A 212 -22.20 -13.26 0.58
N SER A 213 -21.57 -14.44 0.54
CA SER A 213 -22.21 -15.66 0.07
C SER A 213 -23.29 -16.22 1.01
N HIS A 214 -23.24 -15.86 2.30
CA HIS A 214 -24.20 -16.26 3.31
C HIS A 214 -25.29 -15.20 3.54
N LEU A 215 -24.93 -13.92 3.37
CA LEU A 215 -25.76 -12.78 3.78
C LEU A 215 -26.35 -11.99 2.62
N LEU A 216 -25.88 -12.12 1.37
CA LEU A 216 -26.48 -11.40 0.25
C LEU A 216 -27.42 -12.32 -0.52
N PRO A 217 -28.76 -12.12 -0.43
CA PRO A 217 -29.72 -12.91 -1.18
C PRO A 217 -29.59 -12.67 -2.70
N ARG A 218 -29.09 -11.49 -3.08
CA ARG A 218 -28.91 -11.09 -4.47
C ARG A 218 -27.61 -11.69 -5.02
N VAL A 219 -27.75 -12.72 -5.85
CA VAL A 219 -26.65 -13.48 -6.46
C VAL A 219 -25.64 -12.60 -7.21
N TRP A 220 -26.10 -11.50 -7.82
CA TRP A 220 -25.21 -10.63 -8.60
C TRP A 220 -24.18 -9.88 -7.74
N PHE A 221 -24.53 -9.44 -6.52
CA PHE A 221 -23.57 -8.78 -5.63
C PHE A 221 -22.47 -9.76 -5.19
N ASN A 222 -22.86 -10.96 -4.77
CA ASN A 222 -21.94 -12.04 -4.41
C ASN A 222 -20.99 -12.36 -5.58
N SER A 223 -21.55 -12.50 -6.79
CA SER A 223 -20.76 -12.75 -8.01
C SER A 223 -19.74 -11.65 -8.28
N VAL A 224 -20.13 -10.38 -8.14
CA VAL A 224 -19.22 -9.24 -8.34
C VAL A 224 -18.10 -9.22 -7.30
N LEU A 225 -18.41 -9.47 -6.02
CA LEU A 225 -17.40 -9.50 -4.96
C LEU A 225 -16.36 -10.62 -5.17
N ILE A 226 -16.81 -11.81 -5.58
CA ILE A 226 -15.92 -12.92 -5.93
C ILE A 226 -15.03 -12.55 -7.13
N VAL A 227 -15.61 -11.97 -8.18
CA VAL A 227 -14.84 -11.53 -9.36
C VAL A 227 -13.80 -10.48 -8.99
N LEU A 228 -14.14 -9.52 -8.13
CA LEU A 228 -13.21 -8.50 -7.63
C LEU A 228 -12.07 -9.13 -6.82
N LEU A 229 -12.37 -10.06 -5.92
CA LEU A 229 -11.36 -10.80 -5.13
C LEU A 229 -10.39 -11.58 -6.04
N VAL A 230 -10.94 -12.36 -6.98
CA VAL A 230 -10.12 -13.10 -7.95
C VAL A 230 -9.29 -12.12 -8.77
N THR A 231 -9.88 -11.03 -9.25
CA THR A 231 -9.16 -9.99 -10.00
C THR A 231 -8.02 -9.39 -9.17
N ASN A 232 -8.20 -9.18 -7.87
CA ASN A 232 -7.13 -8.70 -6.99
C ASN A 232 -5.97 -9.71 -6.91
N CYS A 233 -6.27 -11.00 -6.80
CA CYS A 233 -5.23 -12.02 -6.77
C CYS A 233 -4.47 -12.15 -8.10
N TRP A 234 -5.14 -11.94 -9.24
CA TRP A 234 -4.55 -12.06 -10.57
C TRP A 234 -3.91 -10.78 -11.10
N SER A 235 -4.29 -9.60 -10.59
CA SER A 235 -3.81 -8.30 -11.08
C SER A 235 -2.29 -8.18 -10.95
N THR A 236 -1.73 -8.57 -9.80
CA THR A 236 -0.30 -8.49 -9.52
C THR A 236 0.53 -9.34 -10.51
N PRO A 237 0.32 -10.66 -10.65
CA PRO A 237 1.08 -11.46 -11.62
C PRO A 237 0.85 -11.02 -13.07
N ALA A 238 -0.39 -10.66 -13.45
CA ALA A 238 -0.69 -10.21 -14.80
C ALA A 238 0.10 -8.93 -15.14
N VAL A 239 0.08 -7.93 -14.25
CA VAL A 239 0.82 -6.68 -14.47
C VAL A 239 2.32 -6.92 -14.48
N HIS A 240 2.86 -7.77 -13.61
CA HIS A 240 4.27 -8.16 -13.64
C HIS A 240 4.66 -8.73 -15.00
N GLN A 241 3.84 -9.62 -15.56
CA GLN A 241 4.11 -10.22 -16.85
C GLN A 241 4.05 -9.20 -18.00
N PHE A 242 3.00 -8.37 -18.04
CA PHE A 242 2.79 -7.43 -19.13
C PHE A 242 3.65 -6.17 -19.06
N LEU A 243 4.08 -5.73 -17.87
CA LEU A 243 4.83 -4.50 -17.68
C LEU A 243 6.25 -4.71 -17.15
N ALA A 244 6.77 -5.95 -17.19
CA ALA A 244 8.12 -6.29 -16.77
C ALA A 244 9.19 -5.32 -17.32
N PHE A 245 9.02 -4.84 -18.55
CA PHE A 245 9.99 -3.94 -19.20
C PHE A 245 9.96 -2.49 -18.68
N LYS A 246 8.99 -2.10 -17.83
CA LYS A 246 8.84 -0.75 -17.26
C LYS A 246 8.52 -0.80 -15.76
N PRO A 247 9.52 -0.99 -14.88
CA PRO A 247 9.30 -1.27 -13.46
C PRO A 247 8.59 -0.15 -12.68
N ALA A 248 8.83 1.12 -13.04
CA ALA A 248 8.14 2.24 -12.38
C ALA A 248 6.65 2.31 -12.77
N LEU A 249 6.32 1.99 -14.01
CA LEU A 249 4.93 1.96 -14.49
C LEU A 249 4.18 0.76 -13.90
N GLU A 250 4.83 -0.41 -13.90
CA GLU A 250 4.35 -1.65 -13.32
C GLU A 250 3.84 -1.44 -11.88
N ARG A 251 4.67 -0.87 -11.00
CA ARG A 251 4.29 -0.62 -9.59
C ARG A 251 3.11 0.34 -9.46
N VAL A 252 3.12 1.45 -10.21
CA VAL A 252 2.01 2.41 -10.17
C VAL A 252 0.70 1.76 -10.63
N VAL A 253 0.74 0.94 -11.69
CA VAL A 253 -0.45 0.25 -12.21
C VAL A 253 -0.96 -0.78 -11.22
N VAL A 254 -0.10 -1.62 -10.63
CA VAL A 254 -0.51 -2.59 -9.60
C VAL A 254 -1.21 -1.89 -8.44
N LEU A 255 -0.60 -0.82 -7.91
CA LEU A 255 -1.16 -0.05 -6.79
C LEU A 255 -2.50 0.61 -7.15
N CYS A 256 -2.63 1.17 -8.36
CA CYS A 256 -3.88 1.77 -8.81
C CYS A 256 -5.00 0.73 -8.98
N VAL A 257 -4.70 -0.45 -9.53
CA VAL A 257 -5.67 -1.54 -9.70
C VAL A 257 -6.13 -2.05 -8.34
N ASP A 258 -5.18 -2.31 -7.44
CA ASP A 258 -5.45 -2.72 -6.06
C ASP A 258 -6.39 -1.71 -5.37
N ALA A 259 -6.02 -0.43 -5.30
CA ALA A 259 -6.87 0.61 -4.70
C ALA A 259 -8.26 0.71 -5.34
N THR A 260 -8.37 0.53 -6.66
CA THR A 260 -9.67 0.56 -7.35
C THR A 260 -10.57 -0.59 -6.91
N ILE A 261 -9.99 -1.78 -6.76
CA ILE A 261 -10.71 -2.96 -6.29
C ILE A 261 -11.13 -2.77 -4.83
N SER A 262 -10.21 -2.31 -3.96
CA SER A 262 -10.50 -2.04 -2.55
C SER A 262 -11.67 -1.08 -2.38
N ILE A 263 -11.65 0.04 -3.13
CA ILE A 263 -12.72 1.05 -3.09
C ILE A 263 -14.02 0.48 -3.60
N THR A 264 -13.99 -0.32 -4.66
CA THR A 264 -15.22 -0.92 -5.19
C THR A 264 -15.86 -1.84 -4.14
N MET A 265 -15.07 -2.71 -3.50
CA MET A 265 -15.58 -3.65 -2.49
C MET A 265 -16.01 -2.96 -1.19
N SER A 266 -15.25 -1.98 -0.70
CA SER A 266 -15.47 -1.36 0.62
C SER A 266 -16.32 -0.08 0.62
N VAL A 267 -16.45 0.60 -0.53
CA VAL A 267 -17.22 1.86 -0.65
C VAL A 267 -18.40 1.68 -1.59
N VAL A 268 -18.16 1.27 -2.84
CA VAL A 268 -19.19 1.28 -3.90
C VAL A 268 -20.26 0.24 -3.63
N ILE A 269 -19.88 -1.03 -3.39
CA ILE A 269 -20.85 -2.11 -3.17
C ILE A 269 -21.72 -1.86 -1.92
N PRO A 270 -21.16 -1.53 -0.73
CA PRO A 270 -21.97 -1.20 0.44
C PRO A 270 -22.90 0.00 0.21
N SER A 271 -22.44 1.03 -0.50
CA SER A 271 -23.29 2.18 -0.84
C SER A 271 -24.46 1.80 -1.74
N LEU A 272 -24.25 0.93 -2.73
CA LEU A 272 -25.32 0.44 -3.61
C LEU A 272 -26.35 -0.42 -2.87
N ILE A 273 -25.92 -1.19 -1.86
CA ILE A 273 -26.81 -2.00 -1.02
C ILE A 273 -27.67 -1.10 -0.13
N VAL A 274 -27.08 -0.09 0.50
CA VAL A 274 -27.76 0.78 1.48
C VAL A 274 -28.61 1.88 0.83
N ALA A 275 -28.24 2.36 -0.36
CA ALA A 275 -28.92 3.45 -1.06
C ALA A 275 -30.47 3.32 -1.13
N PRO A 276 -31.06 2.18 -1.53
CA PRO A 276 -32.52 2.07 -1.58
C PRO A 276 -33.18 2.16 -0.20
N TYR A 277 -32.53 1.68 0.86
CA TYR A 277 -33.09 1.75 2.22
C TYR A 277 -33.05 3.18 2.75
N MET A 278 -31.96 3.91 2.51
CA MET A 278 -31.85 5.32 2.91
C MET A 278 -32.85 6.21 2.17
N ALA A 279 -33.21 5.87 0.93
CA ALA A 279 -34.17 6.63 0.15
C ALA A 279 -35.62 6.48 0.63
N GLY A 280 -35.97 5.35 1.28
CA GLY A 280 -37.31 5.08 1.80
C GLY A 280 -37.43 5.17 3.32
N PHE A 281 -36.38 5.63 4.02
CA PHE A 281 -36.35 5.72 5.48
C PHE A 281 -36.50 7.18 5.93
N ASP A 282 -37.56 7.46 6.68
CA ASP A 282 -37.79 8.74 7.32
C ASP A 282 -36.95 8.85 8.60
N VAL A 283 -35.86 9.60 8.52
CA VAL A 283 -34.93 9.84 9.63
C VAL A 283 -35.59 10.60 10.79
N ALA A 284 -36.59 11.44 10.53
CA ALA A 284 -37.28 12.24 11.55
C ALA A 284 -38.24 11.39 12.38
N HIS A 285 -38.91 10.43 11.75
CA HIS A 285 -39.87 9.54 12.41
C HIS A 285 -39.30 8.16 12.75
N HIS A 286 -38.05 7.86 12.36
CA HIS A 286 -37.37 6.58 12.62
C HIS A 286 -38.10 5.38 11.99
N LEU A 287 -38.80 5.59 10.87
CA LEU A 287 -39.68 4.61 10.24
C LEU A 287 -39.49 4.62 8.72
N PHE A 288 -39.78 3.50 8.08
CA PHE A 288 -39.89 3.48 6.62
C PHE A 288 -41.19 4.17 6.17
N ASP A 289 -41.13 4.88 5.02
CA ASP A 289 -42.27 5.59 4.42
C ASP A 289 -43.47 4.67 4.20
N THR A 290 -43.22 3.38 4.00
CA THR A 290 -44.22 2.31 3.92
C THR A 290 -44.04 1.38 5.12
N PRO A 291 -44.72 1.62 6.26
CA PRO A 291 -44.51 0.85 7.49
C PRO A 291 -44.86 -0.64 7.35
N GLU A 292 -45.78 -0.98 6.46
CA GLU A 292 -46.19 -2.35 6.14
C GLU A 292 -45.03 -3.20 5.62
N LEU A 293 -44.04 -2.56 5.00
CA LEU A 293 -42.88 -3.22 4.41
C LEU A 293 -42.04 -3.95 5.47
N VAL A 294 -41.97 -3.44 6.69
CA VAL A 294 -41.23 -4.07 7.81
C VAL A 294 -41.89 -5.39 8.27
N TYR A 295 -43.19 -5.55 8.04
CA TYR A 295 -43.94 -6.76 8.35
C TYR A 295 -43.99 -7.77 7.20
N ASP A 296 -43.59 -7.37 5.99
CA ASP A 296 -43.39 -8.32 4.89
C ASP A 296 -42.18 -9.22 5.23
N PRO A 297 -42.38 -10.55 5.38
CA PRO A 297 -41.29 -11.46 5.72
C PRO A 297 -40.18 -11.46 4.68
N VAL A 298 -40.50 -11.21 3.40
CA VAL A 298 -39.49 -11.17 2.33
C VAL A 298 -38.61 -9.94 2.50
N PHE A 299 -39.20 -8.75 2.56
CA PHE A 299 -38.46 -7.52 2.78
C PHE A 299 -37.64 -7.58 4.08
N SER A 300 -38.27 -7.94 5.20
CA SER A 300 -37.61 -7.95 6.52
C SER A 300 -36.39 -8.87 6.54
N THR A 301 -36.49 -10.04 5.89
CA THR A 301 -35.36 -10.98 5.78
C THR A 301 -34.25 -10.40 4.90
N VAL A 302 -34.57 -9.90 3.71
CA VAL A 302 -33.57 -9.32 2.78
C VAL A 302 -32.88 -8.12 3.41
N PHE A 303 -33.66 -7.21 4.00
CA PHE A 303 -33.19 -6.04 4.73
C PHE A 303 -32.23 -6.42 5.84
N SER A 304 -32.58 -7.40 6.68
CA SER A 304 -31.75 -7.81 7.81
C SER A 304 -30.43 -8.42 7.35
N LEU A 305 -30.46 -9.29 6.33
CA LEU A 305 -29.27 -9.95 5.80
C LEU A 305 -28.34 -8.97 5.06
N GLU A 306 -28.89 -8.07 4.25
CA GLU A 306 -28.10 -7.04 3.55
C GLU A 306 -27.47 -6.05 4.55
N ASN A 307 -28.17 -5.67 5.62
CA ASN A 307 -27.61 -4.82 6.68
C ASN A 307 -26.62 -5.57 7.59
N GLN A 308 -26.77 -6.88 7.79
CA GLN A 308 -25.74 -7.72 8.43
C GLN A 308 -24.44 -7.74 7.63
N PHE A 309 -24.54 -7.71 6.31
CA PHE A 309 -23.37 -7.65 5.45
C PHE A 309 -22.71 -6.26 5.51
N VAL A 310 -23.50 -5.18 5.42
CA VAL A 310 -22.98 -3.81 5.35
C VAL A 310 -22.52 -3.27 6.71
N PHE A 311 -23.28 -3.53 7.77
CA PHE A 311 -22.94 -3.11 9.12
C PHE A 311 -22.18 -4.19 9.88
N ALA A 312 -21.24 -3.76 10.71
CA ALA A 312 -20.41 -4.65 11.48
C ALA A 312 -21.25 -5.39 12.52
N SER A 313 -21.25 -6.71 12.43
CA SER A 313 -21.88 -7.62 13.38
C SER A 313 -20.96 -8.00 14.55
N GLY A 314 -19.70 -7.56 14.53
CA GLY A 314 -18.68 -7.85 15.53
C GLY A 314 -17.36 -7.13 15.26
N LEU A 315 -16.42 -7.20 16.21
CA LEU A 315 -15.10 -6.52 16.09
C LEU A 315 -14.25 -7.06 14.94
N MET A 316 -14.28 -8.37 14.69
CA MET A 316 -13.57 -8.98 13.57
C MET A 316 -14.15 -8.51 12.22
N ASP A 317 -15.47 -8.48 12.12
CA ASP A 317 -16.18 -8.02 10.93
C ASP A 317 -15.95 -6.51 10.69
N PHE A 318 -15.98 -5.72 11.76
CA PHE A 318 -15.56 -4.32 11.71
C PHE A 318 -14.11 -4.16 11.22
N GLY A 319 -13.19 -4.97 11.75
CA GLY A 319 -11.79 -4.97 11.31
C GLY A 319 -11.65 -5.31 9.83
N ALA A 320 -12.37 -6.33 9.34
CA ALA A 320 -12.38 -6.71 7.94
C ALA A 320 -12.86 -5.57 7.03
N LYS A 321 -13.89 -4.83 7.45
CA LYS A 321 -14.40 -3.64 6.74
C LYS A 321 -13.45 -2.44 6.80
N LEU A 322 -12.73 -2.25 7.92
CA LEU A 322 -11.83 -1.11 8.12
C LEU A 322 -10.50 -1.25 7.38
N VAL A 323 -9.97 -2.47 7.26
CA VAL A 323 -8.65 -2.75 6.67
C VAL A 323 -8.54 -2.26 5.22
N PRO A 324 -9.48 -2.55 4.29
CA PRO A 324 -9.41 -2.05 2.91
C PRO A 324 -9.35 -0.52 2.80
N HIS A 325 -9.99 0.22 3.72
CA HIS A 325 -9.89 1.69 3.73
C HIS A 325 -8.50 2.18 4.15
N LEU A 326 -7.91 1.57 5.18
CA LEU A 326 -6.53 1.85 5.58
C LEU A 326 -5.54 1.48 4.47
N ALA A 327 -5.76 0.34 3.82
CA ALA A 327 -4.96 -0.14 2.71
C ALA A 327 -5.00 0.87 1.55
N THR A 328 -6.19 1.33 1.17
CA THR A 328 -6.41 2.37 0.15
C THR A 328 -5.69 3.68 0.48
N LEU A 329 -5.79 4.15 1.74
CA LEU A 329 -5.10 5.37 2.19
C LEU A 329 -3.58 5.28 1.98
N LEU A 330 -2.99 4.14 2.37
CA LEU A 330 -1.55 3.89 2.22
C LEU A 330 -1.16 3.83 0.75
N THR A 331 -1.91 3.08 -0.06
CA THR A 331 -1.67 2.91 -1.49
C THR A 331 -1.72 4.23 -2.25
N LEU A 332 -2.73 5.07 -2.02
CA LEU A 332 -2.81 6.39 -2.65
C LEU A 332 -1.64 7.29 -2.21
N SER A 333 -1.19 7.18 -0.96
CA SER A 333 -0.02 7.91 -0.47
C SER A 333 1.26 7.44 -1.20
N THR A 334 1.45 6.13 -1.35
CA THR A 334 2.58 5.54 -2.07
C THR A 334 2.56 5.93 -3.55
N VAL A 335 1.41 5.85 -4.23
CA VAL A 335 1.26 6.27 -5.63
C VAL A 335 1.63 7.74 -5.78
N ALA A 336 1.11 8.62 -4.93
CA ALA A 336 1.46 10.05 -4.95
C ALA A 336 2.97 10.27 -4.81
N GLU A 337 3.66 9.48 -4.00
CA GLU A 337 5.11 9.55 -3.84
C GLU A 337 5.88 8.98 -5.04
N LEU A 338 5.34 8.01 -5.77
CA LEU A 338 5.96 7.46 -6.98
C LEU A 338 5.79 8.37 -8.22
N LEU A 339 4.83 9.30 -8.21
CA LEU A 339 4.56 10.16 -9.36
C LEU A 339 5.37 11.47 -9.36
N GLY A 340 6.12 11.68 -10.44
CA GLY A 340 6.89 12.90 -10.71
C GLY A 340 6.37 13.65 -11.93
N ARG A 341 6.55 14.97 -11.96
CA ARG A 341 6.22 15.80 -13.13
C ARG A 341 7.44 15.97 -14.02
N ARG A 342 7.30 15.70 -15.32
CA ARG A 342 8.35 16.00 -16.31
C ARG A 342 8.51 17.52 -16.47
N PRO A 343 9.75 18.05 -16.55
CA PRO A 343 9.99 19.46 -16.88
C PRO A 343 9.35 19.83 -18.23
N ASP A 344 8.80 21.03 -18.32
CA ASP A 344 8.22 21.53 -19.58
C ASP A 344 9.35 21.76 -20.60
N PRO A 345 9.27 21.23 -21.85
CA PRO A 345 10.29 21.43 -22.86
C PRO A 345 10.63 22.91 -23.10
N LYS A 346 9.65 23.80 -22.91
CA LYS A 346 9.83 25.26 -23.06
C LYS A 346 10.68 25.90 -21.95
N ALA A 347 10.87 25.22 -20.82
CA ALA A 347 11.69 25.69 -19.70
C ALA A 347 13.16 25.20 -19.77
N VAL A 348 13.50 24.34 -20.75
CA VAL A 348 14.83 23.74 -20.92
C VAL A 348 15.63 24.40 -22.07
N GLY A 349 15.10 25.48 -22.65
CA GLY A 349 15.79 26.24 -23.71
C GLY A 349 17.06 26.99 -23.29
N ASP A 350 17.35 27.06 -21.98
CA ASP A 350 18.42 27.92 -21.42
C ASP A 350 19.58 27.16 -20.75
N LEU A 351 19.74 25.84 -20.97
CA LEU A 351 20.85 25.07 -20.41
C LEU A 351 21.77 24.49 -21.51
N PRO A 352 23.11 24.59 -21.36
CA PRO A 352 24.03 24.01 -22.32
C PRO A 352 23.91 22.48 -22.34
N SER A 353 24.05 21.91 -23.54
CA SER A 353 24.01 20.47 -23.81
C SER A 353 24.85 19.67 -22.81
N PRO A 354 24.26 18.69 -22.08
CA PRO A 354 25.05 17.73 -21.34
C PRO A 354 25.52 16.66 -22.32
N ASP A 355 26.64 16.94 -22.99
CA ASP A 355 27.39 15.90 -23.67
C ASP A 355 27.85 14.87 -22.62
N THR A 356 27.39 13.63 -22.82
CA THR A 356 28.04 12.37 -22.44
C THR A 356 28.48 12.21 -20.97
N ILE A 357 27.54 11.81 -20.10
CA ILE A 357 27.89 11.01 -18.92
C ILE A 357 27.48 9.56 -19.20
N PRO A 358 28.41 8.61 -19.24
CA PRO A 358 28.08 7.22 -19.54
C PRO A 358 27.24 6.62 -18.40
N ILE A 359 26.03 6.18 -18.76
CA ILE A 359 25.09 5.50 -17.89
C ILE A 359 25.57 4.06 -17.76
N THR A 360 26.44 3.76 -16.79
CA THR A 360 26.92 2.37 -16.60
C THR A 360 26.84 1.85 -15.17
N TYR A 361 26.04 2.49 -14.30
CA TYR A 361 25.90 2.05 -12.89
C TYR A 361 24.44 1.91 -12.41
N ARG A 362 23.49 1.76 -13.35
CA ARG A 362 22.04 1.80 -13.06
C ARG A 362 21.34 0.43 -13.03
N SER A 363 21.97 -0.67 -13.46
CA SER A 363 21.26 -1.95 -13.66
C SER A 363 21.33 -2.94 -12.49
N GLU A 364 22.43 -3.04 -11.74
CA GLU A 364 22.64 -4.21 -10.87
C GLU A 364 21.84 -4.19 -9.56
N GLN A 365 21.63 -3.03 -8.96
CA GLN A 365 20.91 -2.91 -7.68
C GLN A 365 19.38 -2.88 -7.84
N GLU A 366 18.89 -2.41 -8.99
CA GLU A 366 17.48 -2.48 -9.35
C GLU A 366 17.05 -3.94 -9.62
N VAL A 367 17.96 -4.79 -10.12
CA VAL A 367 17.70 -6.21 -10.40
C VAL A 367 17.58 -7.05 -9.13
N ILE A 368 18.46 -6.84 -8.14
CA ILE A 368 18.48 -7.65 -6.90
C ILE A 368 17.24 -7.39 -6.02
N VAL A 369 16.71 -6.17 -6.00
CA VAL A 369 15.48 -5.82 -5.24
C VAL A 369 14.22 -6.22 -6.03
N ARG A 370 14.30 -6.32 -7.36
CA ARG A 370 13.19 -6.67 -8.26
C ARG A 370 12.80 -8.15 -8.19
N GLU A 371 13.73 -9.06 -7.89
CA GLU A 371 13.45 -10.50 -7.93
C GLU A 371 12.80 -11.09 -6.68
N SER A 372 12.98 -10.55 -5.48
CA SER A 372 12.40 -11.19 -4.28
C SER A 372 10.97 -10.75 -3.98
N ILE A 373 10.63 -9.50 -4.30
CA ILE A 373 9.40 -8.82 -3.83
C ILE A 373 8.17 -9.23 -4.62
N SER A 374 8.27 -9.08 -5.95
CA SER A 374 7.24 -9.45 -6.91
C SER A 374 6.84 -10.91 -6.72
N TRP A 375 7.84 -11.80 -6.64
CA TRP A 375 7.62 -13.23 -6.57
C TRP A 375 7.01 -13.68 -5.26
N VAL A 376 7.30 -13.05 -4.11
CA VAL A 376 6.60 -13.36 -2.86
C VAL A 376 5.13 -12.97 -2.95
N GLN A 377 4.81 -11.79 -3.46
CA GLN A 377 3.41 -11.37 -3.59
C GLN A 377 2.63 -12.25 -4.58
N VAL A 378 3.26 -12.56 -5.71
CA VAL A 378 2.72 -13.49 -6.71
C VAL A 378 2.56 -14.88 -6.10
N ALA A 379 3.57 -15.42 -5.43
CA ALA A 379 3.52 -16.73 -4.80
C ALA A 379 2.41 -16.81 -3.75
N VAL A 380 2.24 -15.79 -2.91
CA VAL A 380 1.19 -15.81 -1.89
C VAL A 380 -0.19 -15.71 -2.53
N LYS A 381 -0.41 -14.79 -3.48
CA LYS A 381 -1.70 -14.68 -4.19
C LYS A 381 -2.04 -15.95 -4.98
N LEU A 382 -1.05 -16.58 -5.62
CA LEU A 382 -1.24 -17.85 -6.33
C LEU A 382 -1.47 -19.03 -5.37
N THR A 383 -0.76 -19.09 -4.25
CA THR A 383 -0.96 -20.12 -3.21
C THR A 383 -2.36 -19.99 -2.61
N PHE A 384 -2.79 -18.76 -2.35
CA PHE A 384 -4.14 -18.47 -1.90
C PHE A 384 -5.20 -18.89 -2.93
N LEU A 385 -5.01 -18.57 -4.21
CA LEU A 385 -5.89 -19.02 -5.29
C LEU A 385 -5.93 -20.55 -5.43
N ALA A 386 -4.78 -21.22 -5.30
CA ALA A 386 -4.71 -22.68 -5.31
C ALA A 386 -5.46 -23.28 -4.12
N TRP A 387 -5.35 -22.66 -2.94
CA TRP A 387 -6.12 -23.04 -1.76
C TRP A 387 -7.63 -22.83 -1.98
N VAL A 388 -8.05 -21.66 -2.47
CA VAL A 388 -9.47 -21.39 -2.78
C VAL A 388 -9.99 -22.34 -3.86
N GLY A 389 -9.23 -22.65 -4.90
CA GLY A 389 -9.63 -23.59 -5.94
C GLY A 389 -9.77 -25.02 -5.40
N HIS A 390 -8.84 -25.45 -4.55
CA HIS A 390 -8.87 -26.78 -3.94
C HIS A 390 -10.05 -26.93 -2.97
N TRP A 391 -10.28 -25.95 -2.09
CA TRP A 391 -11.30 -26.01 -1.04
C TRP A 391 -12.68 -25.52 -1.49
N GLY A 392 -12.75 -24.57 -2.41
CA GLY A 392 -14.00 -24.08 -2.99
C GLY A 392 -14.79 -25.17 -3.70
N SER A 393 -14.10 -26.15 -4.31
CA SER A 393 -14.72 -27.34 -4.90
C SER A 393 -15.41 -28.26 -3.88
N ARG A 394 -15.06 -28.15 -2.59
CA ARG A 394 -15.59 -29.00 -1.51
C ARG A 394 -16.67 -28.32 -0.67
N PHE A 395 -16.76 -26.99 -0.69
CA PHE A 395 -17.63 -26.23 0.21
C PHE A 395 -18.75 -25.44 -0.47
N VAL A 396 -18.73 -25.27 -1.80
CA VAL A 396 -19.76 -24.51 -2.51
C VAL A 396 -20.56 -25.42 -3.44
N PRO A 397 -21.90 -25.49 -3.31
CA PRO A 397 -22.75 -26.24 -4.24
C PRO A 397 -22.49 -25.78 -5.68
N SER A 398 -22.40 -26.76 -6.59
CA SER A 398 -22.04 -26.62 -8.01
C SER A 398 -22.89 -25.62 -8.82
N GLN A 399 -23.95 -25.07 -8.25
CA GLN A 399 -24.83 -24.10 -8.90
C GLN A 399 -24.31 -22.64 -8.87
N CYS A 400 -23.35 -22.31 -8.00
CA CYS A 400 -22.83 -20.92 -7.89
C CYS A 400 -21.58 -20.63 -8.74
N PHE A 401 -20.97 -21.63 -9.37
CA PHE A 401 -19.64 -21.52 -10.00
C PHE A 401 -19.49 -22.04 -11.45
N PRO A 402 -20.48 -21.93 -12.37
CA PRO A 402 -20.24 -22.36 -13.75
C PRO A 402 -19.21 -21.49 -14.49
N TYR A 403 -18.99 -20.22 -14.06
CA TYR A 403 -18.14 -19.27 -14.79
C TYR A 403 -16.65 -19.28 -14.41
N SER A 404 -16.26 -19.71 -13.21
CA SER A 404 -14.82 -19.75 -12.86
C SER A 404 -14.09 -20.93 -13.48
N PHE A 405 -14.78 -22.05 -13.76
CA PHE A 405 -14.16 -23.18 -14.46
C PHE A 405 -13.80 -22.86 -15.91
N ALA A 406 -14.53 -21.96 -16.57
CA ALA A 406 -14.17 -21.48 -17.91
C ALA A 406 -12.86 -20.67 -17.91
N CYS A 407 -12.61 -19.86 -16.87
CA CYS A 407 -11.32 -19.19 -16.67
C CYS A 407 -10.18 -20.20 -16.44
N PHE A 408 -10.41 -21.25 -15.64
CA PHE A 408 -9.43 -22.34 -15.46
C PHE A 408 -9.16 -23.12 -16.77
N GLY A 409 -10.16 -23.32 -17.62
CA GLY A 409 -10.01 -23.97 -18.93
C GLY A 409 -9.21 -23.14 -19.95
N TRP A 410 -9.35 -21.81 -19.92
CA TRP A 410 -8.49 -20.91 -20.69
C TRP A 410 -7.04 -20.92 -20.14
N LEU A 411 -6.88 -20.99 -18.82
CA LEU A 411 -5.59 -21.08 -18.12
C LEU A 411 -4.82 -22.37 -18.39
N SER A 412 -5.49 -23.52 -18.53
CA SER A 412 -4.81 -24.76 -18.95
C SER A 412 -4.19 -24.60 -20.34
N ARG A 413 -4.82 -23.87 -21.26
CA ARG A 413 -4.25 -23.59 -22.59
C ARG A 413 -3.07 -22.63 -22.52
N VAL A 414 -3.16 -21.57 -21.70
CA VAL A 414 -2.07 -20.59 -21.55
C VAL A 414 -0.84 -21.22 -20.87
N HIS A 415 -1.04 -22.02 -19.82
CA HIS A 415 0.02 -22.78 -19.16
C HIS A 415 0.66 -23.81 -20.11
N SER A 416 -0.14 -24.52 -20.91
CA SER A 416 0.38 -25.45 -21.92
C SER A 416 1.17 -24.75 -23.04
N THR A 417 0.82 -23.53 -23.44
CA THR A 417 1.62 -22.73 -24.37
C THR A 417 2.88 -22.12 -23.76
N MET A 418 2.95 -21.98 -22.43
CA MET A 418 4.11 -21.40 -21.73
C MET A 418 5.15 -22.45 -21.30
N VAL A 419 4.75 -23.71 -21.09
CA VAL A 419 5.68 -24.80 -20.69
C VAL A 419 6.31 -25.51 -21.89
N PHE A 420 5.75 -25.35 -23.10
CA PHE A 420 6.32 -25.90 -24.34
C PHE A 420 6.76 -24.79 -25.31
N ALA A 421 7.83 -24.07 -24.95
CA ALA A 421 8.68 -23.41 -25.94
C ALA A 421 10.16 -23.67 -25.61
N PRO A 422 10.70 -24.87 -25.89
CA PRO A 422 12.14 -25.08 -25.88
C PRO A 422 12.74 -24.69 -27.25
N ASP A 423 13.60 -23.68 -27.22
CA ASP A 423 14.85 -23.56 -27.99
C ASP A 423 14.97 -24.29 -29.33
N SER A 424 14.27 -23.86 -30.38
CA SER A 424 14.52 -24.40 -31.73
C SER A 424 14.15 -23.50 -32.91
N VAL A 425 14.50 -22.21 -32.90
CA VAL A 425 14.59 -21.43 -34.16
C VAL A 425 15.69 -20.37 -34.10
N PHE A 426 16.95 -20.80 -34.01
CA PHE A 426 18.11 -19.96 -34.40
C PHE A 426 19.24 -20.89 -34.83
N ASN A 427 19.12 -21.48 -36.03
CA ASN A 427 20.24 -21.94 -36.86
C ASN A 427 19.69 -22.41 -38.21
N SER A 428 19.59 -21.49 -39.17
CA SER A 428 19.68 -21.76 -40.62
C SER A 428 19.68 -20.42 -41.38
N CYS A 429 20.85 -19.80 -41.43
CA CYS A 429 21.26 -18.92 -42.53
C CYS A 429 22.69 -19.33 -42.91
N ASN A 430 22.78 -20.33 -43.79
CA ASN A 430 23.75 -20.48 -44.86
C ASN A 430 23.24 -21.51 -45.86
#